data_AF-A0AAU7X633-F1
#
_entry.id   AF-A0AAU7X633-F1
#
_cell.length_a   1.000
_cell.length_b   1.000
_cell.length_c   1.000
_cell.angle_alpha   90.00
_cell.angle_beta   90.00
_cell.angle_gamma   90.00
#
_symmetry.space_group_name_H-M   'P 1'
#
loop_
_entity.id
_entity.type
_entity.pdbx_description
1 polymer ?
#
loop_
_entity_poly.entity_id
_entity_poly.type
_entity_poly.pdbx_seq_one_letter_code
_entity_poly.pdbx_strand_id
1 'polypeptide(L)'
;MATDYTFGIEEEFFVVDRITMNSTRSLPPTFLAEARDRLGERVSLELLQSQIETQTEPHTKAGDALDELVELRSGVVATAERFNLGIAAAGTHPFAIWHGQRHTERARYRMLMNDLRMLATRNLVCGLHVHVGVPDERKRVALMTRTIPFLPLFLALSSSSPFWQGHATGLVAYRPSAYDELPRTGLPPAFADDEEYQAYVQALVAGGAIPDESYIWWAIRPSMAHPTLELRIADSVTRVEDAVAIAMLFRALVHRLDRDPDYGVAVDTVVRTIAEENRWRVQREGLDARIVDVRTRRGTMVRHAIRRLMRDLAPDAAMLGRAEDLDGVKHILDFGTSATGQLEVFATARAGDHTREEALKGVVRWLLRETAERPHGRVRQRTSTTDEARPAV
;
A
#
# COMPACT_ATOMS: atom_id res chain seq x y z
N MET A 1 -4.61 -28.11 -2.41
CA MET A 1 -3.37 -27.90 -3.21
C MET A 1 -2.39 -27.19 -2.29
N ALA A 2 -1.12 -27.60 -2.25
CA ALA A 2 -0.14 -26.91 -1.41
C ALA A 2 -0.07 -25.43 -1.81
N THR A 3 -0.19 -24.53 -0.83
CA THR A 3 -0.20 -23.07 -0.96
C THR A 3 1.19 -22.50 -1.20
N ASP A 4 2.04 -23.21 -1.97
CA ASP A 4 3.47 -22.97 -2.09
C ASP A 4 3.76 -21.55 -2.62
N TYR A 5 3.85 -20.62 -1.67
CA TYR A 5 4.10 -19.20 -1.88
C TYR A 5 3.21 -18.57 -2.95
N THR A 6 1.95 -18.98 -3.09
CA THR A 6 0.97 -18.23 -3.90
C THR A 6 0.84 -16.83 -3.34
N PHE A 7 0.47 -15.84 -4.15
CA PHE A 7 0.26 -14.47 -3.67
C PHE A 7 -1.07 -13.90 -4.14
N GLY A 8 -1.67 -13.05 -3.31
CA GLY A 8 -2.89 -12.29 -3.62
C GLY A 8 -2.68 -10.83 -3.28
N ILE A 9 -3.44 -9.96 -3.95
CA ILE A 9 -3.35 -8.51 -3.83
C ILE A 9 -4.76 -7.97 -3.56
N GLU A 10 -4.86 -7.11 -2.54
CA GLU A 10 -6.04 -6.30 -2.25
C GLU A 10 -5.69 -4.82 -2.47
N GLU A 11 -6.55 -4.08 -3.17
CA GLU A 11 -6.39 -2.66 -3.43
C GLU A 11 -7.60 -1.89 -2.90
N GLU A 12 -7.34 -0.87 -2.08
CA GLU A 12 -8.33 0.08 -1.64
C GLU A 12 -8.25 1.37 -2.48
N PHE A 13 -9.41 1.94 -2.82
CA PHE A 13 -9.50 3.17 -3.61
C PHE A 13 -10.48 4.17 -3.03
N PHE A 14 -10.24 5.45 -3.29
CA PHE A 14 -11.23 6.49 -3.06
C PHE A 14 -12.20 6.59 -4.23
N VAL A 15 -13.49 6.68 -3.93
CA VAL A 15 -14.52 7.03 -4.89
C VAL A 15 -14.73 8.55 -4.88
N VAL A 16 -14.52 9.17 -6.03
CA VAL A 16 -14.42 10.62 -6.18
C VAL A 16 -15.57 11.15 -7.03
N ASP A 17 -16.20 12.24 -6.60
CA ASP A 17 -17.18 12.95 -7.41
C ASP A 17 -16.49 13.75 -8.53
N ARG A 18 -16.88 13.53 -9.80
CA ARG A 18 -16.18 14.14 -10.94
C ARG A 18 -16.45 15.63 -11.14
N ILE A 19 -17.37 16.23 -10.40
CA ILE A 19 -17.65 17.67 -10.47
C ILE A 19 -16.79 18.41 -9.46
N THR A 20 -16.80 17.93 -8.22
CA THR A 20 -16.12 18.55 -7.08
C THR A 20 -14.67 18.10 -6.93
N MET A 21 -14.30 16.96 -7.54
CA MET A 21 -13.05 16.22 -7.32
C MET A 21 -12.85 15.77 -5.87
N ASN A 22 -13.88 15.81 -5.03
CA ASN A 22 -13.80 15.40 -3.65
C ASN A 22 -14.21 13.94 -3.50
N SER A 23 -13.73 13.30 -2.43
CA SER A 23 -14.22 11.97 -2.04
C SER A 23 -15.72 12.04 -1.76
N THR A 24 -16.49 11.14 -2.38
CA THR A 24 -17.95 11.13 -2.26
C THR A 24 -18.36 10.93 -0.80
N ARG A 25 -19.48 11.51 -0.37
CA ARG A 25 -19.99 11.30 0.99
C ARG A 25 -20.84 10.05 1.13
N SER A 26 -21.37 9.56 0.02
CA SER A 26 -22.24 8.39 -0.05
C SER A 26 -22.21 7.83 -1.46
N LEU A 27 -22.25 6.51 -1.58
CA LEU A 27 -22.41 5.88 -2.88
C LEU A 27 -23.88 5.82 -3.28
N PRO A 28 -24.17 5.89 -4.59
CA PRO A 28 -25.49 5.54 -5.11
C PRO A 28 -25.90 4.14 -4.63
N PRO A 29 -27.17 3.90 -4.24
CA PRO A 29 -27.60 2.61 -3.69
C PRO A 29 -27.32 1.40 -4.58
N THR A 30 -27.34 1.58 -5.90
CA THR A 30 -27.11 0.52 -6.88
C THR A 30 -25.65 0.34 -7.27
N PHE A 31 -24.74 1.23 -6.86
CA PHE A 31 -23.34 1.22 -7.29
C PHE A 31 -22.64 -0.11 -6.97
N LEU A 32 -22.76 -0.60 -5.73
CA LEU A 32 -22.12 -1.86 -5.32
C LEU A 32 -22.75 -3.05 -6.04
N ALA A 33 -24.07 -3.05 -6.23
CA ALA A 33 -24.74 -4.12 -6.97
C ALA A 33 -24.23 -4.20 -8.41
N GLU A 34 -24.13 -3.07 -9.11
CA GLU A 34 -23.59 -3.03 -10.47
C GLU A 34 -22.10 -3.37 -10.54
N ALA A 35 -21.31 -3.01 -9.52
CA ALA A 35 -19.91 -3.44 -9.43
C ALA A 35 -19.81 -4.97 -9.29
N ARG A 36 -20.67 -5.57 -8.46
CA ARG A 36 -20.72 -7.02 -8.23
C ARG A 36 -21.28 -7.79 -9.42
N ASP A 37 -22.25 -7.25 -10.14
CA ASP A 37 -22.74 -7.85 -11.39
C ASP A 37 -21.61 -7.99 -12.41
N ARG A 38 -20.61 -7.10 -12.35
CA ARG A 38 -19.46 -7.10 -13.26
C ARG A 38 -18.26 -7.90 -12.76
N LEU A 39 -17.95 -7.81 -11.46
CA LEU A 39 -16.71 -8.33 -10.89
C LEU A 39 -16.92 -9.49 -9.91
N GLY A 40 -18.17 -9.82 -9.58
CA GLY A 40 -18.52 -10.81 -8.55
C GLY A 40 -18.22 -10.30 -7.14
N GLU A 41 -17.91 -11.22 -6.23
CA GLU A 41 -17.56 -10.89 -4.83
C GLU A 41 -16.10 -10.39 -4.66
N ARG A 42 -15.37 -10.19 -5.76
CA ARG A 42 -14.03 -9.60 -5.77
C ARG A 42 -14.03 -8.09 -5.53
N VAL A 43 -15.21 -7.49 -5.38
CA VAL A 43 -15.39 -6.07 -5.06
C VAL A 43 -16.28 -5.91 -3.82
N SER A 44 -15.82 -5.09 -2.88
CA SER A 44 -16.46 -4.90 -1.59
C SER A 44 -16.42 -3.42 -1.17
N LEU A 45 -17.28 -3.04 -0.21
CA LEU A 45 -17.18 -1.73 0.44
C LEU A 45 -16.32 -1.84 1.70
N GLU A 46 -15.52 -0.80 1.95
CA GLU A 46 -14.79 -0.65 3.21
C GLU A 46 -15.64 0.06 4.29
N LEU A 47 -15.01 0.43 5.42
CA LEU A 47 -15.52 1.06 6.61
C LEU A 47 -16.27 2.35 6.29
N LEU A 48 -15.73 3.13 5.35
CA LEU A 48 -16.36 4.33 4.83
C LEU A 48 -16.93 4.04 3.45
N GLN A 49 -18.13 4.55 3.19
CA GLN A 49 -18.80 4.37 1.89
C GLN A 49 -18.01 5.00 0.73
N SER A 50 -17.08 5.90 1.03
CA SER A 50 -16.26 6.56 0.03
C SER A 50 -15.05 5.74 -0.43
N GLN A 51 -14.96 4.50 0.04
CA GLN A 51 -13.87 3.58 -0.26
C GLN A 51 -14.42 2.27 -0.82
N ILE A 52 -13.76 1.79 -1.87
CA ILE A 52 -14.03 0.49 -2.47
C ILE A 52 -12.75 -0.34 -2.41
N GLU A 53 -12.92 -1.63 -2.19
CA GLU A 53 -11.84 -2.61 -2.14
C GLU A 53 -12.02 -3.60 -3.28
N THR A 54 -10.92 -3.95 -3.94
CA THR A 54 -10.87 -5.07 -4.89
C THR A 54 -9.82 -6.08 -4.46
N GLN A 55 -10.11 -7.35 -4.67
CA GLN A 55 -9.18 -8.45 -4.34
C GLN A 55 -9.00 -9.39 -5.54
N THR A 56 -7.77 -9.82 -5.75
CA THR A 56 -7.41 -10.83 -6.74
C THR A 56 -7.59 -12.24 -6.18
N GLU A 57 -7.71 -13.22 -7.08
CA GLU A 57 -7.51 -14.62 -6.69
C GLU A 57 -6.03 -14.90 -6.36
N PRO A 58 -5.71 -16.00 -5.66
CA PRO A 58 -4.32 -16.39 -5.44
C PRO A 58 -3.61 -16.77 -6.75
N HIS A 59 -2.48 -16.11 -7.02
CA HIS A 59 -1.67 -16.29 -8.22
C HIS A 59 -0.31 -16.93 -7.94
N THR A 60 0.29 -17.49 -8.98
CA THR A 60 1.70 -17.96 -8.98
C THR A 60 2.58 -17.19 -9.97
N LYS A 61 1.99 -16.44 -10.90
CA LYS A 61 2.71 -15.69 -11.94
C LYS A 61 2.36 -14.21 -11.87
N ALA A 62 3.35 -13.35 -12.05
CA ALA A 62 3.18 -11.90 -12.09
C ALA A 62 2.21 -11.45 -13.19
N GLY A 63 2.27 -12.09 -14.37
CA GLY A 63 1.44 -11.74 -15.53
C GLY A 63 -0.05 -11.97 -15.28
N ASP A 64 -0.40 -13.12 -14.70
CA ASP A 64 -1.79 -13.47 -14.40
C ASP A 64 -2.40 -12.47 -13.38
N ALA A 65 -1.62 -12.10 -12.35
CA ALA A 65 -2.03 -11.07 -11.38
C ALA A 65 -2.15 -9.68 -12.00
N LEU A 66 -1.25 -9.31 -12.92
CA LEU A 66 -1.31 -8.05 -13.66
C LEU A 66 -2.60 -7.96 -14.49
N ASP A 67 -2.92 -9.01 -15.24
CA ASP A 67 -4.11 -9.05 -16.09
C ASP A 67 -5.39 -8.96 -15.25
N GLU A 68 -5.47 -9.67 -14.12
CA GLU A 68 -6.62 -9.59 -13.23
C GLU A 68 -6.76 -8.20 -12.57
N LEU A 69 -5.67 -7.60 -12.09
CA LEU A 69 -5.75 -6.25 -11.53
C LEU A 69 -6.20 -5.21 -12.58
N VAL A 70 -5.79 -5.35 -13.84
CA VAL A 70 -6.28 -4.50 -14.93
C VAL A 70 -7.77 -4.70 -15.16
N GLU A 71 -8.26 -5.95 -15.12
CA GLU A 71 -9.71 -6.26 -15.18
C GLU A 71 -10.46 -5.60 -14.03
N LEU A 72 -10.01 -5.80 -12.79
CA LEU A 72 -10.64 -5.28 -11.57
C LEU A 72 -10.71 -3.75 -11.61
N ARG A 73 -9.58 -3.08 -11.87
CA ARG A 73 -9.52 -1.61 -11.95
C ARG A 73 -10.38 -1.06 -13.09
N SER A 74 -10.30 -1.64 -14.29
CA SER A 74 -11.16 -1.24 -15.41
C SER A 74 -12.64 -1.47 -15.12
N GLY A 75 -12.94 -2.52 -14.36
CA GLY A 75 -14.25 -2.88 -13.85
C GLY A 75 -14.83 -1.77 -12.98
N VAL A 76 -14.14 -1.43 -11.89
CA VAL A 76 -14.61 -0.43 -10.93
C VAL A 76 -14.63 0.98 -11.53
N VAL A 77 -13.66 1.32 -12.39
CA VAL A 77 -13.62 2.62 -13.08
C VAL A 77 -14.83 2.80 -13.98
N ALA A 78 -15.14 1.84 -14.85
CA ALA A 78 -16.29 1.99 -15.76
C ALA A 78 -17.64 1.88 -15.02
N THR A 79 -17.71 1.19 -13.87
CA THR A 79 -18.89 1.26 -13.01
C THR A 79 -19.05 2.67 -12.42
N ALA A 80 -17.98 3.28 -11.88
CA ALA A 80 -18.02 4.63 -11.33
C ALA A 80 -18.43 5.69 -12.36
N GLU A 81 -17.95 5.57 -13.60
CA GLU A 81 -18.27 6.51 -14.68
C GLU A 81 -19.76 6.62 -14.98
N ARG A 82 -20.52 5.52 -14.85
CA ARG A 82 -21.99 5.52 -15.03
C ARG A 82 -22.72 6.41 -14.02
N PHE A 83 -22.09 6.69 -12.88
CA PHE A 83 -22.64 7.52 -11.81
C PHE A 83 -21.99 8.91 -11.75
N ASN A 84 -21.20 9.30 -12.77
CA ASN A 84 -20.38 10.52 -12.75
C ASN A 84 -19.38 10.54 -11.58
N LEU A 85 -18.90 9.36 -11.18
CA LEU A 85 -17.87 9.15 -10.19
C LEU A 85 -16.57 8.69 -10.86
N GLY A 86 -15.46 8.84 -10.16
CA GLY A 86 -14.13 8.35 -10.54
C GLY A 86 -13.51 7.52 -9.42
N ILE A 87 -12.48 6.75 -9.75
CA ILE A 87 -11.73 5.92 -8.81
C ILE A 87 -10.29 6.45 -8.74
N ALA A 88 -9.81 6.73 -7.53
CA ALA A 88 -8.46 7.23 -7.29
C ALA A 88 -7.70 6.32 -6.33
N ALA A 89 -6.58 5.77 -6.80
CA ALA A 89 -5.61 5.03 -6.01
C ALA A 89 -4.58 5.97 -5.37
N ALA A 90 -4.61 6.10 -4.05
CA ALA A 90 -3.64 6.88 -3.27
C ALA A 90 -3.74 6.51 -1.79
N GLY A 91 -2.67 6.69 -1.01
CA GLY A 91 -2.69 6.43 0.43
C GLY A 91 -3.66 7.34 1.18
N THR A 92 -3.79 8.59 0.71
CA THR A 92 -4.70 9.59 1.25
C THR A 92 -5.34 10.39 0.13
N HIS A 93 -6.59 10.83 0.32
CA HIS A 93 -7.21 11.77 -0.60
C HIS A 93 -6.64 13.18 -0.37
N PRO A 94 -6.23 13.93 -1.42
CA PRO A 94 -5.47 15.18 -1.22
C PRO A 94 -6.18 16.26 -0.39
N PHE A 95 -7.51 16.34 -0.47
CA PHE A 95 -8.29 17.37 0.23
C PHE A 95 -9.62 16.91 0.83
N ALA A 96 -9.84 15.60 0.96
CA ALA A 96 -11.07 15.14 1.57
C ALA A 96 -11.06 15.48 3.07
N ILE A 97 -12.22 15.87 3.59
CA ILE A 97 -12.42 16.18 5.01
C ILE A 97 -13.31 15.09 5.59
N TRP A 98 -12.83 14.47 6.67
CA TRP A 98 -13.47 13.32 7.32
C TRP A 98 -14.85 13.66 7.94
N HIS A 99 -15.06 14.88 8.43
CA HIS A 99 -16.32 15.33 9.05
C HIS A 99 -17.56 15.19 8.15
N GLY A 100 -17.38 15.02 6.83
CA GLY A 100 -18.48 14.83 5.87
C GLY A 100 -18.75 13.39 5.44
N GLN A 101 -17.98 12.41 5.91
CA GLN A 101 -18.01 11.03 5.41
C GLN A 101 -19.08 10.18 6.11
N ARG A 102 -19.75 9.29 5.36
CA ARG A 102 -20.71 8.32 5.92
C ARG A 102 -20.08 6.94 6.08
N HIS A 103 -20.43 6.27 7.17
CA HIS A 103 -19.98 4.93 7.48
C HIS A 103 -20.81 3.87 6.73
N THR A 104 -20.21 2.73 6.49
CA THR A 104 -20.89 1.54 5.98
C THR A 104 -21.69 0.87 7.10
N GLU A 105 -22.98 0.57 6.85
CA GLU A 105 -23.92 0.08 7.88
C GLU A 105 -23.78 -1.42 8.20
N ARG A 106 -22.55 -1.92 8.43
CA ARG A 106 -22.31 -3.30 8.90
C ARG A 106 -22.19 -3.36 10.42
N ALA A 107 -22.64 -4.45 11.04
CA ALA A 107 -22.66 -4.61 12.50
C ALA A 107 -21.27 -4.45 13.13
N ARG A 108 -20.23 -5.07 12.54
CA ARG A 108 -18.83 -4.95 12.96
C ARG A 108 -18.34 -3.51 12.95
N TYR A 109 -18.66 -2.75 11.89
CA TYR A 109 -18.26 -1.34 11.78
C TYR A 109 -18.97 -0.46 12.82
N ARG A 110 -20.25 -0.71 13.11
CA ARG A 110 -20.95 0.03 14.19
C ARG A 110 -20.27 -0.15 15.55
N MET A 111 -19.83 -1.36 15.88
CA MET A 111 -19.08 -1.62 17.12
C MET A 111 -17.76 -0.85 17.12
N LEU A 112 -16.98 -0.96 16.05
CA LEU A 112 -15.69 -0.29 15.91
C LEU A 112 -15.81 1.25 15.99
N MET A 113 -16.86 1.83 15.39
CA MET A 113 -17.17 3.26 15.51
C MET A 113 -17.52 3.68 16.94
N ASN A 114 -18.28 2.85 17.65
CA ASN A 114 -18.63 3.13 19.05
C ASN A 114 -17.38 3.06 19.95
N ASP A 115 -16.46 2.15 19.68
CA ASP A 115 -15.28 1.93 20.51
C ASP A 115 -14.20 3.01 20.23
N LEU A 116 -13.92 3.29 18.96
CA LEU A 116 -12.84 4.19 18.54
C LEU A 116 -13.28 5.67 18.41
N ARG A 117 -14.58 5.94 18.44
CA ARG A 117 -15.16 7.30 18.39
C ARG A 117 -14.62 8.10 17.21
N MET A 118 -14.09 9.29 17.45
CA MET A 118 -13.56 10.20 16.43
C MET A 118 -12.42 9.57 15.63
N LEU A 119 -11.65 8.65 16.21
CA LEU A 119 -10.51 8.03 15.52
C LEU A 119 -10.98 7.20 14.32
N ALA A 120 -12.09 6.45 14.46
CA ALA A 120 -12.65 5.70 13.34
C ALA A 120 -13.21 6.60 12.23
N THR A 121 -13.76 7.78 12.58
CA THR A 121 -14.19 8.74 11.54
C THR A 121 -13.05 9.32 10.73
N ARG A 122 -11.84 9.38 11.29
CA ARG A 122 -10.64 9.94 10.66
C ARG A 122 -9.88 8.94 9.78
N ASN A 123 -10.28 7.66 9.80
CA ASN A 123 -9.67 6.58 9.04
C ASN A 123 -10.03 6.63 7.54
N LEU A 124 -9.74 7.75 6.87
CA LEU A 124 -9.95 7.95 5.43
C LEU A 124 -8.63 7.73 4.67
N VAL A 125 -8.12 6.50 4.72
CA VAL A 125 -6.85 6.10 4.11
C VAL A 125 -7.04 4.82 3.30
N CYS A 126 -6.31 4.67 2.19
CA CYS A 126 -6.38 3.48 1.33
C CYS A 126 -5.01 2.78 1.25
N GLY A 127 -4.99 1.47 1.46
CA GLY A 127 -3.81 0.62 1.40
C GLY A 127 -3.72 -0.23 0.13
N LEU A 128 -2.53 -0.79 -0.04
CA LEU A 128 -2.28 -1.98 -0.85
C LEU A 128 -1.94 -3.11 0.13
N HIS A 129 -2.70 -4.21 0.10
CA HIS A 129 -2.36 -5.39 0.89
C HIS A 129 -1.85 -6.51 -0.03
N VAL A 130 -0.80 -7.21 0.42
CA VAL A 130 -0.26 -8.36 -0.31
C VAL A 130 -0.24 -9.56 0.60
N HIS A 131 -0.94 -10.60 0.20
CA HIS A 131 -0.96 -11.90 0.84
C HIS A 131 0.08 -12.80 0.18
N VAL A 132 0.88 -13.52 0.97
CA VAL A 132 1.77 -14.58 0.50
C VAL A 132 1.50 -15.84 1.30
N GLY A 133 1.15 -16.93 0.60
CA GLY A 133 0.97 -18.26 1.17
C GLY A 133 2.24 -18.74 1.85
N VAL A 134 2.09 -19.29 3.05
CA VAL A 134 3.20 -19.89 3.79
C VAL A 134 2.90 -21.38 3.94
N PRO A 135 3.76 -22.30 3.43
CA PRO A 135 3.47 -23.74 3.47
C PRO A 135 3.29 -24.29 4.88
N ASP A 136 4.06 -23.78 5.85
CA ASP A 136 3.93 -24.11 7.27
C ASP A 136 3.35 -22.92 8.04
N GLU A 137 2.06 -22.99 8.35
CA GLU A 137 1.35 -21.93 9.03
C GLU A 137 1.96 -21.54 10.38
N ARG A 138 2.65 -22.47 11.05
CA ARG A 138 3.30 -22.23 12.37
C ARG A 138 4.47 -21.26 12.27
N LYS A 139 5.01 -21.06 11.06
CA LYS A 139 6.12 -20.14 10.83
C LYS A 139 5.66 -18.71 10.57
N ARG A 140 4.37 -18.45 10.39
CA ARG A 140 3.86 -17.12 9.98
C ARG A 140 4.24 -16.02 10.98
N VAL A 141 4.20 -16.29 12.28
CA VAL A 141 4.61 -15.33 13.31
C VAL A 141 6.12 -15.06 13.26
N ALA A 142 6.95 -16.11 13.14
CA ALA A 142 8.39 -15.94 13.00
C ALA A 142 8.76 -15.16 11.73
N LEU A 143 8.08 -15.42 10.61
CA LEU A 143 8.26 -14.70 9.34
C LEU A 143 7.78 -13.25 9.44
N MET A 144 6.65 -12.99 10.12
CA MET A 144 6.20 -11.64 10.44
C MET A 144 7.29 -10.86 11.18
N THR A 145 7.83 -11.43 12.26
CA THR A 145 8.92 -10.82 13.05
C THR A 145 10.15 -10.55 12.19
N ARG A 146 10.62 -11.54 11.41
CA ARG A 146 11.80 -11.41 10.53
C ARG A 146 11.61 -10.38 9.41
N THR A 147 10.38 -10.07 9.03
CA THR A 147 10.07 -9.08 7.98
C THR A 147 10.18 -7.64 8.49
N ILE A 148 10.07 -7.39 9.80
CA ILE A 148 10.04 -6.05 10.41
C ILE A 148 11.12 -5.09 9.85
N PRO A 149 12.40 -5.46 9.74
CA PRO A 149 13.45 -4.56 9.25
C PRO A 149 13.27 -4.11 7.80
N PHE A 150 12.49 -4.84 7.00
CA PHE A 150 12.28 -4.60 5.57
C PHE A 150 11.00 -3.79 5.29
N LEU A 151 10.06 -3.71 6.24
CA LEU A 151 8.79 -3.01 6.08
C LEU A 151 8.94 -1.56 5.60
N PRO A 152 9.89 -0.75 6.13
CA PRO A 152 10.09 0.62 5.63
C PRO A 152 10.43 0.68 4.13
N LEU A 153 11.06 -0.35 3.56
CA LEU A 153 11.39 -0.37 2.13
C LEU A 153 10.13 -0.52 1.27
N PHE A 154 9.16 -1.32 1.71
CA PHE A 154 7.86 -1.45 1.03
C PHE A 154 7.05 -0.17 1.10
N LEU A 155 7.04 0.50 2.26
CA LEU A 155 6.41 1.82 2.40
C LEU A 155 7.03 2.84 1.42
N ALA A 156 8.36 2.82 1.27
CA ALA A 156 9.04 3.73 0.36
C ALA A 156 8.63 3.51 -1.09
N LEU A 157 8.53 2.25 -1.52
CA LEU A 157 8.10 1.86 -2.87
C LEU A 157 6.64 2.23 -3.14
N SER A 158 5.78 2.17 -2.13
CA SER A 158 4.35 2.45 -2.28
C SER A 158 3.95 3.91 -2.10
N SER A 159 4.84 4.76 -1.59
CA SER A 159 4.50 6.11 -1.10
C SER A 159 3.59 6.90 -2.06
N SER A 160 2.41 7.28 -1.59
CA SER A 160 1.39 7.93 -2.42
C SER A 160 0.47 8.87 -1.65
N SER A 161 0.90 9.35 -0.49
CA SER A 161 0.09 10.17 0.41
C SER A 161 0.78 11.46 0.86
N PRO A 162 1.20 12.36 -0.05
CA PRO A 162 1.87 13.60 0.34
C PRO A 162 0.94 14.70 0.89
N PHE A 163 -0.36 14.58 0.65
CA PHE A 163 -1.37 15.56 1.02
C PHE A 163 -2.36 15.02 2.05
N TRP A 164 -2.83 15.89 2.94
CA TRP A 164 -3.89 15.57 3.91
C TRP A 164 -4.74 16.80 4.20
N GLN A 165 -6.07 16.65 4.12
CA GLN A 165 -7.04 17.73 4.42
C GLN A 165 -6.69 19.07 3.74
N GLY A 166 -6.24 19.02 2.48
CA GLY A 166 -5.98 20.18 1.65
C GLY A 166 -4.62 20.82 1.88
N HIS A 167 -3.71 20.13 2.57
CA HIS A 167 -2.38 20.63 2.89
C HIS A 167 -1.30 19.66 2.40
N ALA A 168 -0.21 20.21 1.87
CA ALA A 168 1.03 19.46 1.72
C ALA A 168 1.57 19.18 3.12
N THR A 169 1.69 17.91 3.48
CA THR A 169 2.08 17.48 4.83
C THR A 169 3.58 17.64 5.08
N GLY A 170 4.35 17.74 3.99
CA GLY A 170 5.81 17.62 3.99
C GLY A 170 6.29 16.17 4.12
N LEU A 171 5.39 15.20 4.27
CA LEU A 171 5.68 13.77 4.13
C LEU A 171 5.36 13.34 2.69
N VAL A 172 5.96 12.26 2.21
CA VAL A 172 5.59 11.59 0.94
C VAL A 172 4.68 10.38 1.18
N ALA A 173 4.71 9.83 2.39
CA ALA A 173 3.76 8.82 2.86
C ALA A 173 3.16 9.23 4.22
N TYR A 174 2.03 9.94 4.19
CA TYR A 174 1.29 10.38 5.39
C TYR A 174 0.29 9.34 5.91
N ARG A 175 -0.18 8.41 5.08
CA ARG A 175 -1.17 7.37 5.50
C ARG A 175 -0.77 6.67 6.81
N PRO A 176 0.47 6.21 7.02
CA PRO A 176 0.81 5.55 8.26
C PRO A 176 0.72 6.48 9.49
N SER A 177 1.04 7.77 9.34
CA SER A 177 0.88 8.77 10.41
C SER A 177 -0.59 9.02 10.75
N ALA A 178 -1.49 9.04 9.76
CA ALA A 178 -2.93 9.13 9.99
C ALA A 178 -3.48 7.86 10.65
N TYR A 179 -2.96 6.70 10.27
CA TYR A 179 -3.38 5.40 10.79
C TYR A 179 -2.89 5.13 12.23
N ASP A 180 -1.73 5.66 12.60
CA ASP A 180 -1.12 5.53 13.95
C ASP A 180 -1.96 6.20 15.06
N GLU A 181 -2.99 6.98 14.73
CA GLU A 181 -3.98 7.45 15.70
C GLU A 181 -4.81 6.29 16.29
N LEU A 182 -4.94 5.17 15.58
CA LEU A 182 -5.68 3.99 16.04
C LEU A 182 -4.80 3.11 16.95
N PRO A 183 -5.37 2.48 18.00
CA PRO A 183 -4.62 1.54 18.83
C PRO A 183 -4.23 0.29 18.03
N ARG A 184 -3.12 -0.37 18.43
CA ARG A 184 -2.66 -1.64 17.83
C ARG A 184 -2.36 -1.55 16.32
N THR A 185 -1.84 -0.40 15.91
CA THR A 185 -1.30 -0.12 14.57
C THR A 185 0.23 -0.04 14.61
N GLY A 186 0.86 0.25 13.47
CA GLY A 186 2.31 0.38 13.36
C GLY A 186 3.03 -0.96 13.19
N LEU A 187 4.32 -1.01 13.52
CA LEU A 187 5.09 -2.25 13.40
C LEU A 187 4.71 -3.24 14.52
N PRO A 188 4.58 -4.54 14.23
CA PRO A 188 4.29 -5.52 15.27
C PRO A 188 5.39 -5.55 16.35
N PRO A 189 5.07 -6.00 17.57
CA PRO A 189 6.09 -6.45 18.52
C PRO A 189 6.97 -7.55 17.92
N ALA A 190 8.18 -7.69 18.44
CA ALA A 190 9.14 -8.70 17.98
C ALA A 190 8.92 -10.04 18.72
N PHE A 191 7.80 -10.71 18.44
CA PHE A 191 7.49 -12.02 19.02
C PHE A 191 8.51 -13.06 18.58
N ALA A 192 8.97 -13.91 19.51
CA ALA A 192 9.90 -14.98 19.27
C ALA A 192 9.27 -16.12 18.44
N ASP A 193 8.02 -16.46 18.74
CA ASP A 193 7.30 -17.58 18.15
C ASP A 193 5.77 -17.37 18.22
N ASP A 194 5.04 -18.36 17.70
CA ASP A 194 3.58 -18.37 17.71
C ASP A 194 3.01 -18.44 19.12
N GLU A 195 3.67 -19.13 20.06
CA GLU A 195 3.19 -19.25 21.44
C GLU A 195 3.15 -17.88 22.14
N GLU A 196 4.20 -17.08 21.99
CA GLU A 196 4.25 -15.72 22.54
C GLU A 196 3.19 -14.81 21.91
N TYR A 197 2.97 -14.92 20.59
CA TYR A 197 1.93 -14.18 19.90
C TYR A 197 0.52 -14.57 20.37
N GLN A 198 0.23 -15.88 20.48
CA GLN A 198 -1.04 -16.38 20.97
C GLN A 198 -1.28 -15.96 22.43
N ALA A 199 -0.25 -15.97 23.28
CA ALA A 199 -0.36 -15.47 24.65
C ALA A 199 -0.76 -13.98 24.68
N TYR A 200 -0.20 -13.15 23.80
CA TYR A 200 -0.60 -11.74 23.66
C TYR A 200 -2.06 -11.59 23.23
N VAL A 201 -2.48 -12.30 22.18
CA VAL A 201 -3.87 -12.27 21.69
C VAL A 201 -4.85 -12.72 22.78
N GLN A 202 -4.56 -13.85 23.43
CA GLN A 202 -5.39 -14.39 24.52
C GLN A 202 -5.50 -13.42 25.69
N ALA A 203 -4.42 -12.74 26.07
CA ALA A 203 -4.47 -11.75 27.13
C ALA A 203 -5.38 -10.56 26.78
N LEU A 204 -5.34 -10.08 25.54
CA LEU A 204 -6.22 -8.98 25.10
C LEU A 204 -7.69 -9.40 25.02
N VAL A 205 -7.97 -10.63 24.57
CA VAL A 205 -9.33 -11.17 24.49
C VAL A 205 -9.89 -11.43 25.89
N ALA A 206 -9.14 -12.12 26.75
CA ALA A 206 -9.54 -12.41 28.13
C ALA A 206 -9.73 -11.14 28.96
N GLY A 207 -8.93 -10.11 28.69
CA GLY A 207 -9.07 -8.77 29.29
C GLY A 207 -10.21 -7.93 28.73
N GLY A 208 -10.92 -8.38 27.69
CA GLY A 208 -12.00 -7.64 27.04
C GLY A 208 -11.52 -6.42 26.23
N ALA A 209 -10.23 -6.33 25.90
CA ALA A 209 -9.68 -5.21 25.13
C ALA A 209 -10.03 -5.30 23.64
N ILE A 210 -10.18 -6.52 23.12
CA ILE A 210 -10.62 -6.82 21.75
C ILE A 210 -11.49 -8.10 21.76
N PRO A 211 -12.43 -8.27 20.84
CA PRO A 211 -13.20 -9.52 20.73
C PRO A 211 -12.37 -10.67 20.15
N ASP A 212 -11.46 -10.35 19.22
CA ASP A 212 -10.58 -11.28 18.52
C ASP A 212 -9.39 -10.51 17.90
N GLU A 213 -8.44 -11.23 17.32
CA GLU A 213 -7.22 -10.67 16.73
C GLU A 213 -7.45 -9.84 15.45
N SER A 214 -8.67 -9.83 14.87
CA SER A 214 -8.99 -8.98 13.72
C SER A 214 -8.98 -7.47 14.05
N TYR A 215 -8.86 -7.14 15.33
CA TYR A 215 -8.69 -5.78 15.88
C TYR A 215 -7.22 -5.38 16.08
N ILE A 216 -6.29 -6.17 15.53
CA ILE A 216 -4.87 -5.86 15.44
C ILE A 216 -4.57 -5.47 13.99
N TRP A 217 -4.11 -4.23 13.80
CA TRP A 217 -3.95 -3.58 12.49
C TRP A 217 -2.50 -3.19 12.23
N TRP A 218 -1.58 -4.11 12.54
CA TRP A 218 -0.17 -3.91 12.27
C TRP A 218 0.15 -3.81 10.78
N ALA A 219 1.30 -3.23 10.50
CA ALA A 219 1.93 -3.07 9.18
C ALA A 219 2.16 -4.39 8.43
N ILE A 220 2.12 -5.52 9.14
CA ILE A 220 2.15 -6.88 8.63
C ILE A 220 1.49 -7.81 9.66
N ARG A 221 0.82 -8.87 9.23
CA ARG A 221 0.22 -9.86 10.15
C ARG A 221 0.06 -11.25 9.50
N PRO A 222 0.00 -12.34 10.28
CA PRO A 222 -0.65 -13.57 9.83
C PRO A 222 -2.11 -13.28 9.48
N SER A 223 -2.56 -13.74 8.32
CA SER A 223 -3.97 -13.59 7.94
C SER A 223 -4.86 -14.57 8.72
N MET A 224 -6.04 -14.09 9.09
CA MET A 224 -7.06 -14.85 9.80
C MET A 224 -7.94 -15.67 8.88
N ALA A 225 -8.23 -15.13 7.70
CA ALA A 225 -9.09 -15.77 6.73
C ALA A 225 -8.30 -16.76 5.85
N HIS A 226 -6.98 -16.55 5.71
CA HIS A 226 -6.15 -17.28 4.77
C HIS A 226 -4.82 -17.72 5.41
N PRO A 227 -4.23 -18.85 4.98
CA PRO A 227 -2.95 -19.35 5.48
C PRO A 227 -1.77 -18.54 4.87
N THR A 228 -1.83 -17.23 5.02
CA THR A 228 -0.91 -16.28 4.39
C THR A 228 -0.27 -15.36 5.42
N LEU A 229 0.88 -14.79 5.06
CA LEU A 229 1.41 -13.58 5.68
C LEU A 229 0.97 -12.38 4.85
N GLU A 230 0.42 -11.36 5.50
CA GLU A 230 -0.25 -10.23 4.87
C GLU A 230 0.52 -8.93 5.14
N LEU A 231 1.12 -8.35 4.09
CA LEU A 231 1.76 -7.04 4.10
C LEU A 231 0.67 -5.95 4.07
N ARG A 232 0.69 -5.02 5.02
CA ARG A 232 -0.34 -3.95 5.15
C ARG A 232 0.23 -2.53 5.23
N ILE A 233 1.56 -2.40 5.26
CA ILE A 233 2.23 -1.11 5.37
C ILE A 233 2.09 -0.24 4.12
N ALA A 234 1.87 -0.86 2.96
CA ALA A 234 1.91 -0.17 1.69
C ALA A 234 0.69 0.76 1.50
N ASP A 235 0.95 1.95 0.96
CA ASP A 235 -0.10 2.82 0.45
C ASP A 235 -0.69 2.24 -0.84
N SER A 236 -1.94 2.57 -1.16
CA SER A 236 -2.52 2.32 -2.48
C SER A 236 -1.72 3.02 -3.57
N VAL A 237 -1.36 2.31 -4.65
CA VAL A 237 -0.45 2.82 -5.72
C VAL A 237 -1.21 3.10 -7.01
N THR A 238 -0.79 4.13 -7.76
CA THR A 238 -1.52 4.54 -8.98
C THR A 238 -1.39 3.58 -10.14
N ARG A 239 -0.26 2.88 -10.28
CA ARG A 239 -0.01 1.97 -11.39
C ARG A 239 -0.12 0.51 -10.98
N VAL A 240 -0.76 -0.29 -11.83
CA VAL A 240 -0.93 -1.73 -11.57
C VAL A 240 0.42 -2.45 -11.55
N GLU A 241 1.33 -2.04 -12.43
CA GLU A 241 2.67 -2.62 -12.51
C GLU A 241 3.46 -2.41 -11.21
N ASP A 242 3.24 -1.29 -10.52
CA ASP A 242 3.89 -1.00 -9.24
C ASP A 242 3.32 -1.90 -8.12
N ALA A 243 2.00 -2.16 -8.12
CA ALA A 243 1.36 -3.08 -7.18
C ALA A 243 1.92 -4.50 -7.34
N VAL A 244 2.04 -4.99 -8.58
CA VAL A 244 2.62 -6.30 -8.88
C VAL A 244 4.11 -6.34 -8.51
N ALA A 245 4.87 -5.29 -8.79
CA ALA A 245 6.29 -5.23 -8.43
C ALA A 245 6.52 -5.32 -6.91
N ILE A 246 5.70 -4.61 -6.14
CA ILE A 246 5.71 -4.65 -4.66
C ILE A 246 5.35 -6.06 -4.18
N ALA A 247 4.30 -6.66 -4.75
CA ALA A 247 3.88 -8.01 -4.39
C ALA A 247 4.96 -9.05 -4.68
N MET A 248 5.64 -8.92 -5.82
CA MET A 248 6.68 -9.87 -6.21
C MET A 248 7.93 -9.78 -5.35
N LEU A 249 8.32 -8.55 -4.96
CA LEU A 249 9.39 -8.35 -4.00
C LEU A 249 9.04 -8.94 -2.63
N PHE A 250 7.80 -8.76 -2.17
CA PHE A 250 7.35 -9.29 -0.88
C PHE A 250 7.30 -10.81 -0.89
N ARG A 251 6.76 -11.42 -1.95
CA ARG A 251 6.73 -12.88 -2.14
C ARG A 251 8.13 -13.49 -2.11
N ALA A 252 9.08 -12.89 -2.83
CA ALA A 252 10.47 -13.34 -2.84
C ALA A 252 11.14 -13.19 -1.45
N LEU A 253 10.83 -12.11 -0.72
CA LEU A 253 11.31 -11.91 0.65
C LEU A 253 10.78 -12.98 1.61
N VAL A 254 9.48 -13.27 1.58
CA VAL A 254 8.86 -14.29 2.44
C VAL A 254 9.49 -15.66 2.18
N HIS A 255 9.63 -16.03 0.90
CA HIS A 255 10.32 -17.27 0.52
C HIS A 255 11.77 -17.31 1.02
N ARG A 256 12.52 -16.21 0.86
CA ARG A 256 13.90 -16.13 1.36
C ARG A 256 13.97 -16.32 2.87
N LEU A 257 13.10 -15.65 3.64
CA LEU A 257 13.11 -15.69 5.10
C LEU A 257 12.65 -17.04 5.68
N ASP A 258 11.84 -17.80 4.94
CA ASP A 258 11.48 -19.17 5.33
C ASP A 258 12.61 -20.16 4.98
N ARG A 259 13.15 -20.07 3.76
CA ARG A 259 14.20 -20.97 3.27
C ARG A 259 15.55 -20.79 3.99
N ASP A 260 15.87 -19.54 4.37
CA ASP A 260 17.13 -19.17 5.02
C ASP A 260 16.85 -18.31 6.26
N PRO A 261 16.61 -18.94 7.42
CA PRO A 261 16.40 -18.26 8.71
C PRO A 261 17.50 -17.27 9.10
N ASP A 262 18.74 -17.48 8.61
CA ASP A 262 19.91 -16.67 8.93
C ASP A 262 20.15 -15.52 7.93
N TYR A 263 19.35 -15.42 6.86
CA TYR A 263 19.44 -14.31 5.90
C TYR A 263 19.22 -12.96 6.58
N GLY A 264 18.33 -12.89 7.56
CA GLY A 264 17.97 -11.67 8.29
C GLY A 264 18.97 -11.27 9.38
N VAL A 265 18.53 -10.35 10.23
CA VAL A 265 19.11 -10.15 11.57
C VAL A 265 18.06 -10.59 12.58
N ALA A 266 18.48 -11.16 13.71
CA ALA A 266 17.56 -11.42 14.81
C ALA A 266 16.88 -10.10 15.22
N VAL A 267 15.55 -10.11 15.29
CA VAL A 267 14.77 -8.91 15.58
C VAL A 267 14.57 -8.82 17.08
N ASP A 268 15.45 -8.06 17.72
CA ASP A 268 15.31 -7.65 19.10
C ASP A 268 14.63 -6.27 19.20
N THR A 269 14.50 -5.77 20.43
CA THR A 269 13.97 -4.43 20.71
C THR A 269 14.72 -3.33 19.94
N VAL A 270 16.04 -3.45 19.78
CA VAL A 270 16.85 -2.44 19.10
C VAL A 270 16.57 -2.45 17.60
N VAL A 271 16.55 -3.63 16.98
CA VAL A 271 16.24 -3.79 15.55
C VAL A 271 14.82 -3.32 15.25
N ARG A 272 13.83 -3.68 16.07
CA ARG A 272 12.45 -3.17 15.93
C ARG A 272 12.41 -1.64 16.02
N THR A 273 13.10 -1.05 17.01
CA THR A 273 13.12 0.41 17.21
C THR A 273 13.83 1.13 16.06
N ILE A 274 14.89 0.55 15.49
CA ILE A 274 15.51 1.06 14.26
C ILE A 274 14.53 0.99 13.08
N ALA A 275 13.73 -0.07 12.97
CA ALA A 275 12.72 -0.16 11.92
C ALA A 275 11.65 0.94 12.05
N GLU A 276 11.24 1.31 13.25
CA GLU A 276 10.34 2.47 13.48
C GLU A 276 11.00 3.80 13.09
N GLU A 277 12.27 4.03 13.45
CA GLU A 277 13.02 5.22 13.02
C GLU A 277 13.14 5.28 11.48
N ASN A 278 13.41 4.14 10.85
CA ASN A 278 13.48 4.04 9.40
C ASN A 278 12.11 4.27 8.75
N ARG A 279 11.02 3.77 9.35
CA ARG A 279 9.65 4.03 8.92
C ARG A 279 9.36 5.54 8.94
N TRP A 280 9.72 6.26 9.99
CA TRP A 280 9.59 7.73 10.04
C TRP A 280 10.38 8.43 8.91
N ARG A 281 11.65 8.07 8.73
CA ARG A 281 12.50 8.66 7.68
C ARG A 281 11.93 8.42 6.28
N VAL A 282 11.41 7.22 6.03
CA VAL A 282 10.72 6.87 4.78
C VAL A 282 9.41 7.65 4.63
N GLN A 283 8.61 7.81 5.69
CA GLN A 283 7.41 8.64 5.61
C GLN A 283 7.75 10.06 5.12
N ARG A 284 8.87 10.62 5.60
CA ARG A 284 9.32 11.96 5.23
C ARG A 284 9.88 12.06 3.81
N GLU A 285 10.80 11.18 3.42
CA GLU A 285 11.63 11.35 2.22
C GLU A 285 11.50 10.20 1.20
N GLY A 286 10.74 9.16 1.52
CA GLY A 286 10.47 8.03 0.63
C GLY A 286 11.72 7.33 0.14
N LEU A 287 11.87 7.22 -1.18
CA LEU A 287 13.03 6.61 -1.82
C LEU A 287 14.34 7.39 -1.60
N ASP A 288 14.23 8.69 -1.34
CA ASP A 288 15.39 9.57 -1.13
C ASP A 288 15.84 9.63 0.33
N ALA A 289 15.16 8.88 1.21
CA ALA A 289 15.51 8.82 2.62
C ALA A 289 16.86 8.14 2.87
N ARG A 290 17.59 8.64 3.89
CA ARG A 290 18.75 7.97 4.48
C ARG A 290 18.34 7.24 5.76
N ILE A 291 18.34 5.91 5.73
CA ILE A 291 17.94 5.00 6.81
C ILE A 291 19.14 4.35 7.51
N VAL A 292 18.94 3.79 8.69
CA VAL A 292 19.96 3.00 9.40
C VAL A 292 19.89 1.55 8.93
N ASP A 293 20.99 1.05 8.37
CA ASP A 293 21.14 -0.37 8.03
C ASP A 293 21.29 -1.19 9.32
N VAL A 294 20.37 -2.12 9.55
CA VAL A 294 20.31 -2.92 10.78
C VAL A 294 21.53 -3.84 10.96
N ARG A 295 22.14 -4.29 9.86
CA ARG A 295 23.31 -5.20 9.89
C ARG A 295 24.59 -4.42 10.13
N THR A 296 24.80 -3.34 9.39
CA THR A 296 26.06 -2.58 9.49
C THR A 296 26.02 -1.45 10.53
N ARG A 297 24.85 -1.12 11.07
CA ARG A 297 24.60 0.01 12.00
C ARG A 297 25.10 1.36 11.45
N ARG A 298 25.03 1.52 10.12
CA ARG A 298 25.46 2.73 9.41
C ARG A 298 24.32 3.26 8.55
N GLY A 299 24.35 4.55 8.25
CA GLY A 299 23.36 5.15 7.36
C GLY A 299 23.55 4.70 5.91
N THR A 300 22.46 4.35 5.23
CA THR A 300 22.38 3.98 3.82
C THR A 300 21.17 4.65 3.15
N MET A 301 21.23 4.87 1.84
CA MET A 301 20.08 5.38 1.09
C MET A 301 19.05 4.26 0.88
N VAL A 302 17.76 4.57 0.96
CA VAL A 302 16.67 3.61 0.70
C VAL A 302 16.81 2.98 -0.69
N ARG A 303 17.08 3.79 -1.73
CA ARG A 303 17.40 3.28 -3.09
C ARG A 303 18.52 2.24 -3.09
N HIS A 304 19.58 2.42 -2.30
CA HIS A 304 20.67 1.45 -2.21
C HIS A 304 20.25 0.18 -1.47
N ALA A 305 19.48 0.32 -0.38
CA ALA A 305 18.95 -0.80 0.37
C ALA A 305 18.01 -1.68 -0.48
N ILE A 306 17.10 -1.06 -1.25
CA ILE A 306 16.20 -1.77 -2.17
C ILE A 306 16.98 -2.46 -3.28
N ARG A 307 17.93 -1.79 -3.96
CA ARG A 307 18.75 -2.43 -5.01
C ARG A 307 19.54 -3.63 -4.48
N ARG A 308 20.07 -3.54 -3.24
CA ARG A 308 20.73 -4.67 -2.60
C ARG A 308 19.73 -5.81 -2.33
N LEU A 309 18.57 -5.50 -1.75
CA LEU A 309 17.52 -6.48 -1.51
C LEU A 309 17.10 -7.20 -2.80
N MET A 310 16.90 -6.48 -3.90
CA MET A 310 16.58 -7.08 -5.20
C MET A 310 17.66 -8.05 -5.69
N ARG A 311 18.95 -7.71 -5.53
CA ARG A 311 20.05 -8.61 -5.90
C ARG A 311 20.07 -9.86 -5.04
N ASP A 312 19.86 -9.69 -3.74
CA ASP A 312 19.87 -10.79 -2.77
C ASP A 312 18.68 -11.75 -2.99
N LEU A 313 17.53 -11.21 -3.40
CA LEU A 313 16.29 -11.96 -3.64
C LEU A 313 16.15 -12.49 -5.08
N ALA A 314 17.02 -12.11 -6.02
CA ALA A 314 16.94 -12.58 -7.41
C ALA A 314 16.94 -14.12 -7.54
N PRO A 315 17.74 -14.90 -6.76
CA PRO A 315 17.65 -16.36 -6.79
C PRO A 315 16.30 -16.88 -6.32
N ASP A 316 15.74 -16.30 -5.27
CA ASP A 316 14.44 -16.70 -4.72
C ASP A 316 13.28 -16.35 -5.67
N ALA A 317 13.34 -15.20 -6.34
CA ALA A 317 12.40 -14.85 -7.41
C ALA A 317 12.49 -15.83 -8.61
N ALA A 318 13.70 -16.25 -9.00
CA ALA A 318 13.88 -17.25 -10.06
C ALA A 318 13.31 -18.63 -9.67
N MET A 319 13.39 -19.02 -8.40
CA MET A 319 12.79 -20.27 -7.91
C MET A 319 11.25 -20.24 -7.94
N LEU A 320 10.65 -19.07 -7.65
CA LEU A 320 9.20 -18.88 -7.60
C LEU A 320 8.55 -18.61 -8.98
N GLY A 321 9.38 -18.36 -9.99
CA GLY A 321 8.94 -17.92 -11.32
C GLY A 321 10.13 -17.44 -12.14
N ARG A 322 10.33 -16.13 -12.20
CA ARG A 322 11.42 -15.51 -12.96
C ARG A 322 12.11 -14.41 -12.15
N ALA A 323 13.42 -14.28 -12.30
CA ALA A 323 14.16 -13.19 -11.65
C ALA A 323 13.69 -11.80 -12.16
N GLU A 324 13.29 -11.72 -13.43
CA GLU A 324 12.78 -10.52 -14.10
C GLU A 324 11.47 -10.02 -13.50
N ASP A 325 10.76 -10.84 -12.72
CA ASP A 325 9.54 -10.38 -12.03
C ASP A 325 9.86 -9.30 -10.96
N LEU A 326 11.13 -9.16 -10.57
CA LEU A 326 11.60 -8.04 -9.74
C LEU A 326 11.93 -6.76 -10.53
N ASP A 327 11.99 -6.82 -11.87
CA ASP A 327 12.40 -5.66 -12.69
C ASP A 327 11.43 -4.49 -12.58
N GLY A 328 10.16 -4.75 -12.25
CA GLY A 328 9.17 -3.70 -11.98
C GLY A 328 9.62 -2.74 -10.87
N VAL A 329 10.37 -3.23 -9.87
CA VAL A 329 10.90 -2.39 -8.79
C VAL A 329 11.93 -1.39 -9.32
N LYS A 330 12.68 -1.72 -10.39
CA LYS A 330 13.63 -0.78 -11.02
C LYS A 330 12.89 0.44 -11.57
N HIS A 331 11.71 0.24 -12.14
CA HIS A 331 10.89 1.33 -12.63
C HIS A 331 10.55 2.33 -11.50
N ILE A 332 10.07 1.84 -10.36
CA ILE A 332 9.78 2.69 -9.19
C ILE A 332 11.05 3.44 -8.73
N LEU A 333 12.20 2.75 -8.73
CA LEU A 333 13.49 3.35 -8.38
C LEU A 333 14.02 4.37 -9.38
N ASP A 334 13.60 4.34 -10.63
CA ASP A 334 14.11 5.25 -11.67
C ASP A 334 13.16 6.44 -11.89
N PHE A 335 11.86 6.22 -11.76
CA PHE A 335 10.82 7.23 -12.05
C PHE A 335 10.11 7.79 -10.82
N GLY A 336 10.33 7.20 -9.64
CA GLY A 336 9.69 7.61 -8.40
C GLY A 336 8.34 6.90 -8.17
N THR A 337 7.59 7.40 -7.21
CA THR A 337 6.31 6.82 -6.77
C THR A 337 5.14 7.73 -7.14
N SER A 338 3.91 7.30 -6.82
CA SER A 338 2.73 8.17 -6.95
C SER A 338 2.91 9.49 -6.20
N ALA A 339 3.56 9.51 -5.03
CA ALA A 339 3.85 10.75 -4.32
C ALA A 339 4.69 11.73 -5.14
N THR A 340 5.67 11.25 -5.92
CA THR A 340 6.47 12.06 -6.85
C THR A 340 5.57 12.75 -7.87
N GLY A 341 4.72 12.00 -8.57
CA GLY A 341 3.81 12.55 -9.58
C GLY A 341 2.79 13.54 -9.00
N GLN A 342 2.23 13.25 -7.82
CA GLN A 342 1.31 14.15 -7.14
C GLN A 342 1.97 15.49 -6.77
N LEU A 343 3.20 15.46 -6.24
CA LEU A 343 3.96 16.66 -5.88
C LEU A 343 4.34 17.48 -7.11
N GLU A 344 4.76 16.84 -8.21
CA GLU A 344 5.10 17.50 -9.47
C GLU A 344 3.89 18.22 -10.09
N VAL A 345 2.73 17.57 -10.14
CA VAL A 345 1.48 18.17 -10.63
C VAL A 345 1.10 19.38 -9.78
N PHE A 346 1.16 19.23 -8.45
CA PHE A 346 0.83 20.33 -7.54
C PHE A 346 1.80 21.51 -7.70
N ALA A 347 3.11 21.25 -7.74
CA ALA A 347 4.13 22.28 -7.88
C ALA A 347 4.01 23.03 -9.21
N THR A 348 3.77 22.30 -10.31
CA THR A 348 3.56 22.88 -11.64
C THR A 348 2.32 23.76 -11.66
N ALA A 349 1.21 23.30 -11.10
CA ALA A 349 -0.02 24.10 -11.01
C ALA A 349 0.18 25.36 -10.18
N ARG A 350 0.90 25.27 -9.05
CA ARG A 350 1.21 26.41 -8.18
C ARG A 350 2.17 27.42 -8.82
N ALA A 351 3.10 26.97 -9.67
CA ALA A 351 3.98 27.84 -10.44
C ALA A 351 3.24 28.57 -11.58
N GLY A 352 2.14 28.00 -12.08
CA GLY A 352 1.24 28.63 -13.04
C GLY A 352 0.10 29.44 -12.40
N ASP A 353 0.32 29.99 -11.21
CA ASP A 353 -0.62 30.86 -10.47
C ASP A 353 -2.00 30.27 -10.11
N HIS A 354 -2.23 28.96 -10.29
CA HIS A 354 -3.46 28.33 -9.80
C HIS A 354 -3.55 28.41 -8.29
N THR A 355 -4.75 28.61 -7.74
CA THR A 355 -5.02 28.53 -6.30
C THR A 355 -4.65 27.14 -5.75
N ARG A 356 -4.50 27.03 -4.43
CA ARG A 356 -4.21 25.74 -3.78
C ARG A 356 -5.30 24.70 -4.09
N GLU A 357 -6.55 25.12 -4.06
CA GLU A 357 -7.68 24.25 -4.35
C GLU A 357 -7.64 23.71 -5.78
N GLU A 358 -7.40 24.58 -6.77
CA GLU A 358 -7.27 24.18 -8.17
C GLU A 358 -6.09 23.23 -8.40
N ALA A 359 -4.96 23.49 -7.74
CA ALA A 359 -3.80 22.61 -7.79
C ALA A 359 -4.12 21.22 -7.23
N LEU A 360 -4.79 21.14 -6.08
CA LEU A 360 -5.21 19.87 -5.47
C LEU A 360 -6.26 19.13 -6.31
N LYS A 361 -7.20 19.85 -6.92
CA LYS A 361 -8.12 19.27 -7.92
C LYS A 361 -7.36 18.75 -9.15
N GLY A 362 -6.28 19.43 -9.55
CA GLY A 362 -5.34 18.95 -10.57
C GLY A 362 -4.68 17.63 -10.19
N VAL A 363 -4.23 17.50 -8.94
CA VAL A 363 -3.67 16.23 -8.39
C VAL A 363 -4.72 15.12 -8.44
N VAL A 364 -5.97 15.38 -8.03
CA VAL A 364 -7.02 14.36 -8.10
C VAL A 364 -7.32 13.96 -9.55
N ARG A 365 -7.40 14.92 -10.49
CA ARG A 365 -7.55 14.58 -11.92
C ARG A 365 -6.40 13.71 -12.44
N TRP A 366 -5.17 13.98 -11.98
CA TRP A 366 -4.02 13.14 -12.29
C TRP A 366 -4.21 11.73 -11.72
N LEU A 367 -4.58 11.59 -10.44
CA LEU A 367 -4.85 10.29 -9.79
C LEU A 367 -5.92 9.49 -10.53
N LEU A 368 -7.04 10.12 -10.91
CA LEU A 368 -8.11 9.47 -11.67
C LEU A 368 -7.62 8.92 -13.01
N ARG A 369 -6.76 9.67 -13.71
CA ARG A 369 -6.20 9.25 -15.00
C ARG A 369 -5.22 8.09 -14.82
N GLU A 370 -4.26 8.19 -13.91
CA GLU A 370 -3.26 7.15 -13.71
C GLU A 370 -3.89 5.84 -13.19
N THR A 371 -4.90 5.95 -12.32
CA THR A 371 -5.63 4.77 -11.80
C THR A 371 -6.35 4.01 -12.92
N ALA A 372 -6.87 4.74 -13.91
CA ALA A 372 -7.58 4.18 -15.07
C ALA A 372 -6.65 3.80 -16.23
N GLU A 373 -5.37 4.16 -16.16
CA GLU A 373 -4.43 3.92 -17.25
C GLU A 373 -4.13 2.42 -17.39
N ARG A 374 -4.19 1.93 -18.62
CA ARG A 374 -3.80 0.55 -18.91
C ARG A 374 -2.28 0.46 -19.04
N PRO A 375 -1.67 -0.65 -18.61
CA PRO A 375 -0.24 -0.87 -18.79
C PRO A 375 0.15 -0.65 -20.24
N HIS A 376 1.11 0.23 -20.46
CA HIS A 376 1.67 0.42 -21.79
C HIS A 376 2.55 -0.79 -22.10
N GLY A 377 2.32 -1.46 -23.24
CA GLY A 377 3.27 -2.43 -23.76
C GLY A 377 4.68 -1.85 -23.68
N ARG A 378 5.62 -2.62 -23.12
CA ARG A 378 6.99 -2.18 -22.77
C ARG A 378 7.53 -1.10 -23.73
N VAL A 379 7.99 0.00 -23.14
CA VAL A 379 8.76 1.14 -23.71
C VAL A 379 7.92 2.39 -24.04
N ARG A 380 8.02 3.40 -23.15
CA ARG A 380 8.09 4.80 -23.55
C ARG A 380 9.47 5.35 -23.19
N GLN A 381 10.36 5.42 -24.17
CA GLN A 381 11.44 6.41 -24.12
C GLN A 381 10.78 7.78 -24.23
N ARG A 382 10.98 8.67 -23.25
CA ARG A 382 10.66 10.09 -23.44
C ARG A 382 11.53 10.60 -24.58
N THR A 383 10.90 11.11 -25.63
CA THR A 383 11.54 11.95 -26.64
C THR A 383 12.14 13.17 -25.94
N SER A 384 13.46 13.21 -25.85
CA SER A 384 14.20 14.41 -25.47
C SER A 384 14.21 15.38 -26.64
N THR A 385 13.30 16.33 -26.65
CA THR A 385 13.43 17.56 -27.46
C THR A 385 14.10 18.61 -26.60
N THR A 386 15.43 18.69 -26.66
CA THR A 386 16.20 19.92 -26.46
C THR A 386 17.45 19.81 -27.33
N ASP A 387 17.25 20.05 -28.62
CA ASP A 387 18.30 20.50 -29.53
C ASP A 387 18.14 22.02 -29.61
N GLU A 388 18.90 22.77 -28.83
CA GLU A 388 19.09 24.20 -29.07
C GLU A 388 20.54 24.59 -28.75
N ALA A 389 21.26 24.78 -29.86
CA ALA A 389 22.53 25.45 -30.08
C ALA A 389 23.02 26.42 -28.98
N ARG A 390 24.25 26.20 -28.53
CA ARG A 390 25.13 27.27 -28.02
C ARG A 390 25.76 28.01 -29.22
N PRO A 391 25.72 29.34 -29.28
CA PRO A 391 26.67 30.07 -30.11
C PRO A 391 28.00 30.23 -29.35
N ALA A 392 29.09 30.05 -30.07
CA ALA A 392 30.42 30.43 -29.63
C ALA A 392 30.57 31.95 -29.74
N VAL A 393 30.84 32.64 -28.62
CA VAL A 393 31.92 33.64 -28.41
C VAL A 393 32.23 33.67 -26.92
#